data_AF-A0A7C5XWW2-F1
#
_entry.id   AF-A0A7C5XWW2-F1
#
_cell.length_a   1.000
_cell.length_b   1.000
_cell.length_c   1.000
_cell.angle_alpha   90.00
_cell.angle_beta   90.00
_cell.angle_gamma   90.00
#
_symmetry.space_group_name_H-M   'P 1'
#
loop_
_entity.id
_entity.type
_entity.pdbx_description
1 polymer ?
#
loop_
_entity_poly.entity_id
_entity_poly.type
_entity_poly.pdbx_seq_one_letter_code
_entity_poly.pdbx_strand_id
1 'polypeptide(L)'
;MMEVKIVSHTPNPEQLIASSARICYMSEAKTADADKTLIRKLRDMGHMSQFEHAVATFDVSGVSRALTHQLVRHRLASYSQQSQRYVDEQGFSYVIPPKVEGRAKEVFEEAMEAARKSYEKLKELGVPKEDARFVLPNACETRIRVTMNFRELRHFIKLRGEAGAQWEIRELAQIMLKQLKEIAPNAFDDL
;
A
#
# COMPACT_ATOMS: atom_id res chain seq x y z
N MET A 1 11.96 2.19 9.38
CA MET A 1 12.16 2.32 7.91
C MET A 1 11.02 1.56 7.25
N MET A 2 10.46 2.08 6.15
CA MET A 2 9.34 1.43 5.47
C MET A 2 9.75 0.05 4.94
N GLU A 3 8.93 -0.96 5.22
CA GLU A 3 9.11 -2.32 4.73
C GLU A 3 7.82 -2.75 4.00
N VAL A 4 7.97 -3.22 2.78
CA VAL A 4 6.86 -3.63 1.91
C VAL A 4 7.22 -4.97 1.27
N LYS A 5 6.37 -5.97 1.43
CA LYS A 5 6.58 -7.31 0.84
C LYS A 5 5.30 -7.86 0.24
N ILE A 6 5.38 -8.44 -0.95
CA ILE A 6 4.32 -9.33 -1.45
C ILE A 6 4.31 -10.59 -0.59
N VAL A 7 3.17 -10.86 0.05
CA VAL A 7 2.96 -12.08 0.85
C VAL A 7 2.14 -13.13 0.12
N SER A 8 1.41 -12.74 -0.92
CA SER A 8 0.65 -13.65 -1.78
C SER A 8 0.32 -12.94 -3.10
N HIS A 9 0.31 -13.69 -4.20
CA HIS A 9 -0.20 -13.21 -5.49
C HIS A 9 -0.80 -14.37 -6.29
N THR A 10 -1.61 -14.06 -7.28
CA THR A 10 -2.11 -15.05 -8.25
C THR A 10 -0.94 -15.77 -8.92
N PRO A 11 -0.88 -17.12 -8.92
CA PRO A 11 0.12 -17.86 -9.67
C PRO A 11 -0.01 -17.59 -11.17
N ASN A 12 1.12 -17.38 -11.86
CA ASN A 12 1.14 -17.08 -13.31
C ASN A 12 0.14 -15.99 -13.72
N PRO A 13 0.19 -14.78 -13.11
CA PRO A 13 -0.88 -13.79 -13.22
C PRO A 13 -1.12 -13.32 -14.66
N GLU A 14 -0.05 -13.20 -15.46
CA GLU A 14 -0.13 -12.81 -16.88
C GLU A 14 -0.85 -13.85 -17.73
N GLN A 15 -0.61 -15.14 -17.48
CA GLN A 15 -1.32 -16.22 -18.17
C GLN A 15 -2.82 -16.20 -17.83
N LEU A 16 -3.18 -15.89 -16.57
CA LEU A 16 -4.58 -15.74 -16.19
C LEU A 16 -5.22 -14.55 -16.92
N ILE A 17 -4.56 -13.40 -16.98
CA ILE A 17 -5.06 -12.22 -17.72
C ILE A 17 -5.29 -12.56 -19.20
N ALA A 18 -4.30 -13.19 -19.85
CA ALA A 18 -4.37 -13.55 -21.25
C ALA A 18 -5.49 -14.58 -21.52
N SER A 19 -5.60 -15.62 -20.70
CA SER A 19 -6.66 -16.63 -20.85
C SER A 19 -8.06 -16.06 -20.60
N SER A 20 -8.25 -15.19 -19.60
CA SER A 20 -9.51 -14.48 -19.39
C SER A 20 -9.92 -13.64 -20.60
N ALA A 21 -8.96 -12.98 -21.27
CA ALA A 21 -9.24 -12.20 -22.47
C ALA A 21 -9.67 -13.08 -23.66
N ARG A 22 -9.09 -14.27 -23.78
CA ARG A 22 -9.37 -15.21 -24.86
C ARG A 22 -10.78 -15.78 -24.80
N ILE A 23 -11.35 -15.95 -23.61
CA ILE A 23 -12.73 -16.42 -23.42
C ILE A 23 -13.71 -15.49 -24.13
N CYS A 24 -13.48 -14.17 -24.09
CA CYS A 24 -14.38 -13.21 -24.74
C CYS A 24 -14.47 -13.37 -26.27
N TYR A 25 -13.46 -13.96 -26.91
CA TYR A 25 -13.36 -14.09 -28.37
C TYR A 25 -13.20 -15.55 -28.83
N MET A 26 -13.32 -16.52 -27.92
CA MET A 26 -13.12 -17.97 -28.18
C MET A 26 -11.83 -18.27 -28.95
N SER A 27 -10.76 -17.50 -28.70
CA SER A 27 -9.48 -17.67 -29.37
C SER A 27 -8.59 -18.68 -28.63
N GLU A 28 -7.90 -19.54 -29.35
CA GLU A 28 -7.03 -20.56 -28.74
C GLU A 28 -5.77 -19.99 -28.07
N ALA A 29 -5.25 -20.70 -27.07
CA ALA A 29 -3.95 -20.42 -26.47
C ALA A 29 -2.85 -20.73 -27.50
N LYS A 30 -2.04 -19.72 -27.84
CA LYS A 30 -1.02 -19.85 -28.90
C LYS A 30 0.34 -20.22 -28.33
N THR A 31 0.98 -19.27 -27.64
CA THR A 31 2.33 -19.39 -27.07
C THR A 31 2.50 -18.36 -25.93
N ALA A 32 3.53 -18.53 -25.09
CA ALA A 32 3.86 -17.55 -24.05
C ALA A 32 4.18 -16.15 -24.63
N ASP A 33 4.82 -16.07 -25.80
CA ASP A 33 5.09 -14.78 -26.45
C ASP A 33 3.83 -14.10 -27.02
N ALA A 34 2.84 -14.90 -27.43
CA ALA A 34 1.54 -14.37 -27.81
C ALA A 34 0.79 -13.78 -26.60
N ASP A 35 0.95 -14.35 -25.40
CA ASP A 35 0.36 -13.79 -24.17
C ASP A 35 0.93 -12.42 -23.84
N LYS A 36 2.26 -12.27 -23.90
CA LYS A 36 2.94 -10.98 -23.66
C LYS A 36 2.40 -9.89 -24.58
N THR A 37 2.31 -10.20 -25.88
CA THR A 37 1.81 -9.27 -26.91
C THR A 37 0.35 -8.92 -26.67
N LEU A 38 -0.47 -9.91 -26.30
CA LEU A 38 -1.89 -9.72 -26.00
C LEU A 38 -2.08 -8.82 -24.78
N ILE A 39 -1.37 -9.05 -23.68
CA ILE A 39 -1.49 -8.25 -22.44
C ILE A 39 -1.18 -6.78 -22.72
N ARG A 40 -0.09 -6.49 -23.44
CA ARG A 40 0.25 -5.11 -23.84
C ARG A 40 -0.87 -4.50 -24.70
N LYS A 41 -1.38 -5.22 -25.69
CA LYS A 41 -2.49 -4.76 -26.52
C LYS A 41 -3.76 -4.48 -25.72
N LEU A 42 -4.13 -5.36 -24.77
CA LEU A 42 -5.29 -5.16 -23.90
C LEU A 42 -5.16 -3.87 -23.09
N ARG A 43 -3.99 -3.67 -22.48
CA ARG A 43 -3.67 -2.45 -21.74
C ARG A 43 -3.77 -1.21 -22.63
N ASP A 44 -3.13 -1.22 -23.80
CA ASP A 44 -3.05 -0.06 -24.69
C ASP A 44 -4.44 0.31 -25.25
N MET A 45 -5.32 -0.68 -25.42
CA MET A 45 -6.73 -0.48 -25.80
C MET A 45 -7.66 -0.14 -24.62
N GLY A 46 -7.14 -0.09 -23.38
CA GLY A 46 -7.93 0.18 -22.18
C GLY A 46 -8.85 -0.97 -21.74
N HIS A 47 -8.63 -2.19 -22.23
CA HIS A 47 -9.33 -3.40 -21.80
C HIS A 47 -8.76 -3.86 -20.44
N MET A 48 -9.21 -3.18 -19.39
CA MET A 48 -8.67 -3.33 -18.03
C MET A 48 -9.42 -4.35 -17.17
N SER A 49 -10.62 -4.79 -17.56
CA SER A 49 -11.40 -5.75 -16.75
C SER A 49 -10.68 -7.10 -16.62
N GLN A 50 -9.91 -7.50 -17.64
CA GLN A 50 -9.13 -8.74 -17.63
C GLN A 50 -8.03 -8.71 -16.56
N PHE A 51 -7.51 -7.52 -16.21
CA PHE A 51 -6.52 -7.33 -15.16
C PHE A 51 -7.11 -7.52 -13.76
N GLU A 52 -8.43 -7.50 -13.60
CA GLU A 52 -9.08 -7.69 -12.28
C GLU A 52 -8.99 -9.13 -11.77
N HIS A 53 -8.73 -10.10 -12.64
CA HIS A 53 -8.60 -11.51 -12.26
C HIS A 53 -7.28 -11.83 -11.53
N ALA A 54 -6.24 -11.03 -11.75
CA ALA A 54 -4.96 -11.18 -11.05
C ALA A 54 -4.94 -10.28 -9.81
N VAL A 55 -4.54 -10.84 -8.67
CA VAL A 55 -4.48 -10.16 -7.37
C VAL A 55 -3.10 -10.28 -6.74
N ALA A 56 -2.71 -9.26 -5.97
CA ALA A 56 -1.54 -9.31 -5.10
C ALA A 56 -1.89 -8.75 -3.71
N THR A 57 -1.28 -9.37 -2.69
CA THR A 57 -1.39 -8.97 -1.29
C THR A 57 -0.03 -8.53 -0.79
N PHE A 58 0.01 -7.34 -0.22
CA PHE A 58 1.20 -6.73 0.35
C PHE A 58 1.07 -6.62 1.85
N ASP A 59 2.17 -6.86 2.54
CA ASP A 59 2.35 -6.53 3.93
C ASP A 59 3.23 -5.28 4.01
N VAL A 60 2.72 -4.25 4.68
CA VAL A 60 3.33 -2.91 4.76
C VAL A 60 3.51 -2.53 6.22
N SER A 61 4.75 -2.26 6.63
CA SER A 61 5.13 -1.82 7.99
C SER A 61 6.10 -0.65 7.93
N GLY A 62 6.34 0.01 9.08
CA GLY A 62 7.22 1.18 9.12
C GLY A 62 6.62 2.41 8.45
N VAL A 63 5.29 2.50 8.38
CA VAL A 63 4.54 3.60 7.74
C VAL A 63 3.67 4.35 8.75
N SER A 64 3.36 5.61 8.47
CA SER A 64 2.56 6.46 9.34
C SER A 64 1.06 6.20 9.25
N ARG A 65 0.32 6.59 10.30
CA ARG A 65 -1.14 6.71 10.25
C ARG A 65 -1.59 7.68 9.14
N ALA A 66 -0.84 8.76 8.89
CA ALA A 66 -1.13 9.71 7.81
C ALA A 66 -1.12 9.06 6.41
N LEU A 67 -0.14 8.19 6.14
CA LEU A 67 -0.07 7.43 4.89
C LEU A 67 -1.25 6.47 4.78
N THR A 68 -1.51 5.68 5.82
CA THR A 68 -2.61 4.69 5.76
C THR A 68 -3.97 5.35 5.58
N HIS A 69 -4.18 6.54 6.14
CA HIS A 69 -5.41 7.32 5.95
C HIS A 69 -5.62 7.80 4.49
N GLN A 70 -4.55 7.88 3.68
CA GLN A 70 -4.65 8.09 2.24
C GLN A 70 -4.80 6.77 1.47
N LEU A 71 -4.10 5.72 1.90
CA LEU A 71 -4.13 4.41 1.27
C LEU A 71 -5.54 3.80 1.28
N VAL A 72 -6.24 3.85 2.42
CA VAL A 72 -7.58 3.27 2.58
C VAL A 72 -8.69 4.01 1.81
N ARG A 73 -8.35 5.09 1.11
CA ARG A 73 -9.29 5.80 0.21
C ARG A 73 -9.46 5.08 -1.14
N HIS A 74 -8.58 4.12 -1.45
CA HIS A 74 -8.70 3.22 -2.60
C HIS A 74 -9.66 2.09 -2.24
N ARG A 75 -10.89 2.15 -2.75
CA ARG A 75 -12.01 1.34 -2.24
C ARG A 75 -12.08 -0.06 -2.84
N LEU A 76 -11.43 -0.29 -3.99
CA LEU A 76 -11.41 -1.60 -4.66
C LEU A 76 -10.24 -2.46 -4.13
N ALA A 77 -10.16 -2.54 -2.80
CA ALA A 77 -9.08 -3.16 -2.07
C ALA A 77 -9.59 -3.74 -0.75
N SER A 78 -8.87 -4.73 -0.22
CA SER A 78 -9.10 -5.31 1.09
C SER A 78 -7.99 -4.90 2.05
N TYR A 79 -8.34 -4.52 3.27
CA TYR A 79 -7.38 -4.04 4.28
C TYR A 79 -7.47 -4.82 5.58
N SER A 80 -6.33 -5.02 6.23
CA SER A 80 -6.26 -5.44 7.62
C SER A 80 -5.14 -4.67 8.31
N GLN A 81 -5.50 -3.81 9.27
CA GLN A 81 -4.57 -2.86 9.89
C GLN A 81 -4.46 -3.11 11.38
N GLN A 82 -3.25 -2.89 11.93
CA GLN A 82 -3.01 -2.83 13.37
C GLN A 82 -3.99 -1.84 14.04
N SER A 83 -4.78 -2.36 14.98
CA SER A 83 -5.79 -1.57 15.69
C SER A 83 -5.26 -1.00 16.99
N GLN A 84 -5.28 0.32 17.12
CA GLN A 84 -4.96 1.04 18.37
C GLN A 84 -6.04 0.87 19.47
N ARG A 85 -7.13 0.16 19.18
CA ARG A 85 -8.12 -0.23 20.19
C ARG A 85 -7.68 -1.45 20.98
N TYR A 86 -6.90 -2.33 20.33
CA TYR A 86 -6.52 -3.64 20.87
C TYR A 86 -5.03 -3.72 21.18
N VAL A 87 -4.19 -3.28 20.23
CA VAL A 87 -2.74 -3.23 20.40
C VAL A 87 -2.38 -2.04 21.26
N ASP A 88 -1.52 -2.28 22.24
CA ASP A 88 -1.03 -1.22 23.11
C ASP A 88 0.08 -0.43 22.40
N GLU A 89 -0.16 0.86 22.20
CA GLU A 89 0.80 1.78 21.56
C GLU A 89 1.72 2.44 22.61
N GLN A 90 2.00 1.75 23.71
CA GLN A 90 2.94 2.23 24.71
C GLN A 90 4.34 2.32 24.09
N GLY A 91 4.97 3.49 24.19
CA GLY A 91 6.26 3.74 23.55
C GLY A 91 6.23 3.69 22.02
N PHE A 92 5.08 3.98 21.38
CA PHE A 92 4.91 3.89 19.93
C PHE A 92 6.09 4.47 19.12
N SER A 93 6.43 3.79 18.02
CA SER A 93 7.35 4.30 16.99
C SER A 93 6.66 5.30 16.09
N TYR A 94 7.42 6.16 15.41
CA TYR A 94 6.86 7.18 14.51
C TYR A 94 7.73 7.42 13.28
N VAL A 95 7.09 7.94 12.23
CA VAL A 95 7.74 8.33 10.98
C VAL A 95 8.05 9.83 11.01
N ILE A 96 9.31 10.18 10.78
CA ILE A 96 9.76 11.58 10.67
C ILE A 96 9.72 11.99 9.20
N PRO A 97 8.97 13.05 8.81
CA PRO A 97 9.00 13.56 7.45
C PRO A 97 10.40 14.04 7.05
N PRO A 98 10.84 13.84 5.79
CA PRO A 98 12.22 14.11 5.37
C PRO A 98 12.61 15.58 5.45
N LYS A 99 11.63 16.51 5.44
CA LYS A 99 11.87 17.96 5.61
C LYS A 99 11.96 18.40 7.08
N VAL A 100 11.73 17.49 8.03
CA VAL A 100 11.85 17.74 9.47
C VAL A 100 13.25 17.32 9.89
N GLU A 101 14.19 18.25 9.79
CA GLU A 101 15.61 18.04 10.03
C GLU A 101 16.23 19.14 10.90
N GLY A 102 17.45 18.90 11.41
CA GLY A 102 18.14 19.83 12.31
C GLY A 102 17.28 20.21 13.52
N ARG A 103 17.17 21.52 13.81
CA ARG A 103 16.38 22.04 14.93
C ARG A 103 14.88 21.75 14.83
N ALA A 104 14.34 21.58 13.62
CA ALA A 104 12.92 21.23 13.46
C ALA A 104 12.65 19.79 13.92
N LYS A 105 13.66 18.91 13.82
CA LYS A 105 13.57 17.52 14.31
C LYS A 105 13.45 17.48 15.83
N GLU A 106 14.20 18.33 16.55
CA GLU A 106 14.12 18.43 18.01
C GLU A 106 12.69 18.77 18.46
N VAL A 107 12.09 19.80 17.86
CA VAL A 107 10.69 20.21 18.14
C VAL A 107 9.70 19.06 17.87
N PHE A 108 9.93 18.31 16.78
CA PHE A 108 9.08 17.17 16.44
C PHE A 108 9.22 16.04 17.47
N GLU A 109 10.44 15.68 17.85
CA GLU A 109 10.71 14.62 18.83
C GLU A 109 10.17 14.98 20.22
N GLU A 110 10.28 16.24 20.63
CA GLU A 110 9.65 16.76 21.86
C GLU A 110 8.13 16.57 21.85
N ALA A 111 7.46 16.87 20.74
CA ALA A 111 6.02 16.68 20.59
C ALA A 111 5.64 15.19 20.63
N MET A 112 6.43 14.30 20.01
CA MET A 112 6.19 12.85 20.06
C MET A 112 6.32 12.32 21.49
N GLU A 113 7.33 12.79 22.24
CA GLU A 113 7.56 12.39 23.62
C GLU A 113 6.46 12.90 24.56
N ALA A 114 5.98 14.13 24.35
CA ALA A 114 4.82 14.64 25.07
C ALA A 114 3.56 13.80 24.82
N ALA A 115 3.34 13.36 23.58
CA ALA A 115 2.22 12.48 23.23
C ALA A 115 2.36 11.09 23.89
N ARG A 116 3.56 10.50 23.94
CA ARG A 116 3.83 9.24 24.65
C ARG A 116 3.48 9.33 26.13
N LYS A 117 4.04 10.33 26.82
CA LYS A 117 3.77 10.56 28.25
C LYS A 117 2.28 10.77 28.52
N SER A 118 1.61 11.52 27.64
CA SER A 118 0.17 11.77 27.76
C SER A 118 -0.64 10.48 27.59
N TYR A 119 -0.30 9.64 26.59
CA TYR A 119 -0.97 8.36 26.36
C TYR A 119 -0.78 7.40 27.54
N GLU A 120 0.45 7.28 28.06
CA GLU A 120 0.74 6.48 29.25
C GLU A 120 -0.02 7.00 30.47
N LYS A 121 -0.06 8.32 30.68
CA LYS A 121 -0.76 8.91 31.81
C LYS A 121 -2.26 8.66 31.77
N LEU A 122 -2.88 8.80 30.60
CA LEU A 122 -4.31 8.50 30.42
C LEU A 122 -4.61 7.05 30.77
N LYS A 123 -3.75 6.11 30.34
CA LYS A 123 -3.88 4.70 30.71
C LYS A 123 -3.73 4.44 32.21
N GLU A 124 -2.75 5.07 32.87
CA GLU A 124 -2.57 4.97 34.33
C GLU A 124 -3.82 5.44 35.09
N LEU A 125 -4.54 6.42 34.55
CA LEU A 125 -5.79 6.93 35.09
C LEU A 125 -7.02 6.05 34.75
N GLY A 126 -6.81 4.90 34.10
CA GLY A 126 -7.87 3.95 33.77
C GLY A 126 -8.65 4.28 32.50
N VAL A 127 -8.21 5.24 31.68
CA VAL A 127 -8.86 5.56 30.40
C VAL A 127 -8.67 4.38 29.43
N PRO A 128 -9.74 3.87 28.79
CA PRO A 128 -9.63 2.80 27.80
C PRO A 128 -8.70 3.17 26.63
N LYS A 129 -7.99 2.18 26.09
CA LYS A 129 -7.04 2.38 24.96
C LYS A 129 -7.67 3.10 23.77
N GLU A 130 -8.93 2.80 23.47
CA GLU A 130 -9.62 3.39 22.33
C GLU A 130 -9.92 4.88 22.46
N ASP A 131 -9.93 5.41 23.68
CA ASP A 131 -10.08 6.83 23.98
C ASP A 131 -8.70 7.47 24.23
N ALA A 132 -7.84 6.79 24.98
CA ALA A 132 -6.48 7.28 25.29
C ALA A 132 -5.68 7.55 24.01
N ARG A 133 -5.85 6.74 22.96
CA ARG A 133 -5.15 6.91 21.68
C ARG A 133 -5.43 8.24 20.95
N PHE A 134 -6.42 9.03 21.35
CA PHE A 134 -6.74 10.30 20.70
C PHE A 134 -5.61 11.32 20.80
N VAL A 135 -4.68 11.15 21.74
CA VAL A 135 -3.45 11.97 21.82
C VAL A 135 -2.33 11.48 20.89
N LEU A 136 -2.47 10.31 20.25
CA LEU A 136 -1.45 9.76 19.36
C LEU A 136 -1.38 10.57 18.06
N PRO A 137 -0.17 10.90 17.58
CA PRO A 137 0.01 11.74 16.40
C PRO A 137 -0.22 10.96 15.11
N ASN A 138 -0.50 11.69 14.02
CA ASN A 138 -0.56 11.15 12.66
C ASN A 138 0.74 10.45 12.22
N ALA A 139 1.86 10.82 12.83
CA ALA A 139 3.17 10.21 12.59
C ALA A 139 3.34 8.82 13.23
N CYS A 140 2.43 8.40 14.12
CA CYS A 140 2.46 7.09 14.76
C CYS A 140 2.59 6.00 13.70
N GLU A 141 3.56 5.11 13.90
CA GLU A 141 3.82 3.98 13.02
C GLU A 141 2.65 2.98 13.08
N THR A 142 2.42 2.30 11.97
CA THR A 142 1.41 1.25 11.86
C THR A 142 1.84 0.19 10.85
N ARG A 143 1.20 -0.97 10.93
CA ARG A 143 1.27 -2.05 9.95
C ARG A 143 -0.09 -2.28 9.32
N ILE A 144 -0.11 -2.46 8.01
CA ILE A 144 -1.31 -2.75 7.24
C ILE A 144 -1.03 -3.80 6.17
N ARG A 145 -1.95 -4.76 6.05
CA ARG A 145 -2.03 -5.66 4.91
C ARG A 145 -3.02 -5.09 3.92
N VAL A 146 -2.67 -5.13 2.64
CA VAL A 146 -3.50 -4.64 1.54
C VAL A 146 -3.53 -5.65 0.41
N THR A 147 -4.73 -6.01 -0.05
CA THR A 147 -4.95 -6.84 -1.23
C THR A 147 -5.67 -6.03 -2.29
N MET A 148 -5.14 -6.02 -3.51
CA MET A 148 -5.74 -5.34 -4.66
C MET A 148 -5.61 -6.23 -5.91
N ASN A 149 -6.57 -6.11 -6.83
CA ASN A 149 -6.40 -6.67 -8.17
C ASN A 149 -5.46 -5.80 -9.02
N PHE A 150 -4.98 -6.32 -10.15
CA PHE A 150 -3.97 -5.60 -10.94
C PHE A 150 -4.53 -4.33 -11.58
N ARG A 151 -5.82 -4.26 -11.90
CA ARG A 151 -6.44 -3.01 -12.37
C ARG A 151 -6.37 -1.93 -11.29
N GLU A 152 -6.74 -2.26 -10.06
CA GLU A 152 -6.68 -1.33 -8.93
C GLU A 152 -5.24 -0.96 -8.59
N LEU A 153 -4.30 -1.92 -8.59
CA LEU A 153 -2.88 -1.63 -8.37
C LEU A 153 -2.35 -0.64 -9.39
N ARG A 154 -2.70 -0.80 -10.67
CA ARG A 154 -2.32 0.17 -11.71
C ARG A 154 -2.94 1.54 -11.46
N HIS A 155 -4.19 1.61 -11.01
CA HIS A 155 -4.83 2.87 -10.64
C HIS A 155 -4.14 3.54 -9.45
N PHE A 156 -3.88 2.78 -8.38
CA PHE A 156 -3.15 3.21 -7.19
C PHE A 156 -1.77 3.77 -7.56
N ILE A 157 -0.99 3.03 -8.35
CA ILE A 157 0.37 3.41 -8.75
C ILE A 157 0.37 4.69 -9.59
N LYS A 158 -0.58 4.85 -10.52
CA LYS A 158 -0.71 6.11 -11.29
C LYS A 158 -0.97 7.28 -10.36
N LEU A 159 -2.01 7.21 -9.52
CA LEU A 159 -2.39 8.33 -8.65
C LEU A 159 -1.37 8.64 -7.55
N ARG A 160 -0.71 7.63 -7.00
CA ARG A 160 0.15 7.77 -5.82
C ARG A 160 1.63 7.76 -6.16
N GLY A 161 2.04 7.22 -7.29
CA GLY A 161 3.41 7.28 -7.80
C GLY A 161 3.78 8.60 -8.47
N GLU A 162 2.79 9.44 -8.80
CA GLU A 162 2.99 10.77 -9.39
C GLU A 162 3.76 11.74 -8.48
N ALA A 163 4.45 12.71 -9.08
CA ALA A 163 5.31 13.66 -8.35
C ALA A 163 4.55 14.52 -7.33
N GLY A 164 3.26 14.81 -7.57
CA GLY A 164 2.41 15.61 -6.69
C GLY A 164 1.87 14.87 -5.46
N ALA A 165 2.02 13.55 -5.39
CA ALA A 165 1.59 12.77 -4.22
C ALA A 165 2.51 13.04 -3.01
N GLN A 166 1.97 12.92 -1.80
CA GLN A 166 2.77 13.02 -0.58
C GLN A 166 3.91 11.99 -0.62
N TRP A 167 5.11 12.42 -0.23
CA TRP A 167 6.35 11.65 -0.36
C TRP A 167 6.25 10.20 0.14
N GLU A 168 5.59 9.96 1.28
CA GLU A 168 5.55 8.64 1.93
C GLU A 168 4.68 7.65 1.12
N ILE A 169 3.47 8.04 0.71
CA ILE A 169 2.61 7.16 -0.10
C ILE A 169 3.16 6.97 -1.51
N ARG A 170 3.93 7.96 -2.00
CA ARG A 170 4.66 7.85 -3.27
C ARG A 170 5.77 6.82 -3.22
N GLU A 171 6.55 6.82 -2.14
CA GLU A 171 7.55 5.78 -1.89
C GLU A 171 6.92 4.39 -1.80
N LEU A 172 5.81 4.24 -1.07
CA LEU A 172 5.05 2.99 -1.04
C LEU A 172 4.64 2.53 -2.45
N ALA A 173 4.07 3.42 -3.26
CA ALA A 173 3.65 3.10 -4.63
C ALA A 173 4.81 2.65 -5.52
N GLN A 174 5.98 3.28 -5.40
CA GLN A 174 7.18 2.93 -6.15
C GLN A 174 7.73 1.55 -5.73
N ILE A 175 7.77 1.26 -4.43
CA ILE A 175 8.23 -0.03 -3.92
C ILE A 175 7.27 -1.16 -4.36
N MET A 176 5.96 -0.93 -4.29
CA MET A 176 4.95 -1.88 -4.77
C MET A 176 5.09 -2.12 -6.28
N LEU A 177 5.25 -1.06 -7.08
CA LEU A 177 5.44 -1.17 -8.53
C LEU A 177 6.67 -2.02 -8.89
N LYS A 178 7.80 -1.82 -8.18
CA LYS A 178 9.01 -2.61 -8.40
C LYS A 178 8.74 -4.11 -8.23
N GLN A 179 8.08 -4.51 -7.14
CA GLN A 179 7.74 -5.92 -6.89
C GLN A 179 6.71 -6.46 -7.89
N LEU A 180 5.78 -5.62 -8.35
CA LEU A 180 4.80 -6.01 -9.38
C LEU A 180 5.45 -6.27 -10.74
N LYS A 181 6.46 -5.49 -11.12
CA LYS A 181 7.24 -5.71 -12.35
C LYS A 181 8.04 -7.02 -12.30
N GLU A 182 8.41 -7.50 -11.12
CA GLU A 182 9.10 -8.79 -10.96
C GLU A 182 8.14 -9.97 -11.22
N ILE A 183 6.86 -9.88 -10.80
CA ILE A 183 5.89 -10.97 -10.94
C ILE A 183 5.04 -10.91 -12.23
N ALA A 184 4.87 -9.73 -12.83
CA ALA A 184 4.01 -9.50 -13.99
C ALA A 184 4.52 -8.33 -14.87
N PRO A 185 5.71 -8.46 -15.48
CA PRO A 185 6.37 -7.36 -16.18
C PRO A 185 5.52 -6.73 -17.29
N ASN A 186 4.87 -7.52 -18.15
CA ASN A 186 4.08 -7.02 -19.27
C ASN A 186 2.78 -6.35 -18.81
N ALA A 187 2.31 -6.67 -17.60
CA ALA A 187 1.16 -6.01 -17.00
C ALA A 187 1.50 -4.65 -16.39
N PHE A 188 2.79 -4.33 -16.14
CA PHE A 188 3.24 -3.13 -15.43
C PHE A 188 4.41 -2.37 -16.11
N ASP A 189 4.89 -2.81 -17.28
CA ASP A 189 6.10 -2.24 -17.92
C ASP A 189 5.95 -0.79 -18.40
N ASP A 190 4.72 -0.28 -18.55
CA ASP A 190 4.41 1.09 -18.94
C ASP A 190 4.30 2.10 -17.76
N LEU A 191 4.45 1.64 -16.52
CA LEU A 191 4.37 2.47 -15.31
C LEU A 191 5.72 2.75 -14.67
#